data_AF-A0A1D1ZLC6-F1
#
_entry.id   AF-A0A1D1ZLC6-F1
#
_cell.length_a   1.000
_cell.length_b   1.000
_cell.length_c   1.000
_cell.angle_alpha   90.00
_cell.angle_beta   90.00
_cell.angle_gamma   90.00
#
_symmetry.space_group_name_H-M   'P 1'
#
loop_
_entity.id
_entity.type
_entity.pdbx_description
1 polymer ?
#
loop_
_entity_poly.entity_id
_entity_poly.type
_entity_poly.pdbx_seq_one_letter_code
_entity_poly.pdbx_strand_id
1 'polypeptide(L)'
;MKLSVVLVLFSVLIVAMVQAAPVGPNAHTLGVRFEGYYATKVAQLKKIHKGYVSQINEFNEELPKAAAKDGTAVPKFLTDWNNRYGKLVGKLNDNTKKLDKAVKNLGKFLGS
;
A
#
# COMPACT_ATOMS: atom_id res chain seq x y z
N MET A 1 -7.33 -14.43 9.89
CA MET A 1 -5.89 -14.58 10.24
C MET A 1 -5.44 -13.36 11.02
N LYS A 2 -4.91 -13.54 12.25
CA LYS A 2 -4.44 -12.43 13.10
C LYS A 2 -3.09 -11.93 12.57
N LEU A 3 -2.91 -10.60 12.49
CA LEU A 3 -1.69 -9.91 12.03
C LEU A 3 -0.41 -10.47 12.68
N SER A 4 -0.53 -10.91 13.93
CA SER A 4 0.52 -11.55 14.72
C SER A 4 1.11 -12.81 14.06
N VAL A 5 0.28 -13.62 13.37
CA VAL A 5 0.74 -14.85 12.69
C VAL A 5 1.59 -14.50 11.47
N VAL A 6 1.23 -13.44 10.74
CA VAL A 6 2.00 -12.96 9.59
C VAL A 6 3.35 -12.40 10.04
N LEU A 7 3.37 -11.67 11.16
CA LEU A 7 4.59 -11.12 11.76
C LEU A 7 5.54 -12.23 12.23
N VAL A 8 5.02 -13.25 12.91
CA VAL A 8 5.82 -14.42 13.34
C VAL A 8 6.38 -15.17 12.14
N LEU A 9 5.59 -15.40 11.08
CA LEU A 9 6.08 -16.01 9.85
C LEU A 9 7.18 -15.17 9.20
N PHE A 10 7.03 -13.84 9.17
CA PHE A 10 8.05 -12.93 8.65
C PHE A 10 9.34 -12.97 9.47
N SER A 11 9.24 -12.99 10.80
CA SER A 11 10.40 -13.06 11.70
C SER A 11 11.14 -14.39 11.57
N VAL A 12 10.43 -15.51 11.46
CA VAL A 12 11.04 -16.83 11.23
C VAL A 12 11.75 -16.88 9.87
N LEU A 13 11.17 -16.27 8.84
CA LEU A 13 11.79 -16.16 7.51
C LEU A 13 13.10 -15.35 7.56
N ILE A 14 13.13 -14.27 8.33
CA ILE A 14 14.32 -13.41 8.49
C ILE A 14 15.43 -14.16 9.24
N VAL A 15 15.10 -14.86 10.33
CA VAL A 15 16.09 -15.64 11.11
C VAL A 15 16.65 -16.80 10.29
N ALA A 16 15.81 -17.48 9.50
CA ALA A 16 16.26 -18.53 8.58
C ALA A 16 17.19 -17.98 7.48
N MET A 17 16.93 -16.79 6.95
CA MET A 17 17.81 -16.12 5.98
C MET A 17 19.16 -15.69 6.59
N VAL A 18 19.18 -15.33 7.86
CA VAL A 18 20.40 -14.91 8.59
C VAL A 18 21.30 -16.10 8.95
N GLN A 19 20.72 -17.27 9.23
CA GLN A 19 21.49 -18.45 9.64
C GLN A 19 21.96 -19.33 8.46
N ALA A 20 21.40 -19.18 7.26
CA ALA A 20 21.58 -20.13 6.16
C ALA A 20 22.49 -19.69 4.99
N ALA A 21 23.18 -18.55 5.04
CA ALA A 21 24.02 -18.16 3.90
C ALA A 21 25.39 -17.63 4.31
N PRO A 22 26.51 -18.21 3.80
CA PRO A 22 27.73 -17.42 3.65
C PRO A 22 27.40 -16.22 2.76
N VAL A 23 27.82 -15.03 3.17
CA VAL A 23 27.63 -13.77 2.46
C VAL A 23 28.48 -13.81 1.18
N GLY A 24 27.95 -14.47 0.16
CA GLY A 24 28.53 -14.56 -1.18
C GLY A 24 27.71 -13.76 -2.21
N PRO A 25 28.19 -13.62 -3.45
CA PRO A 25 27.55 -12.83 -4.53
C PRO A 25 26.07 -13.15 -4.80
N ASN A 26 25.61 -14.33 -4.38
CA ASN A 26 24.22 -14.76 -4.47
C ASN A 26 23.28 -14.01 -3.52
N ALA A 27 23.74 -13.57 -2.34
CA ALA A 27 22.93 -12.79 -1.40
C ALA A 27 22.62 -11.38 -1.94
N HIS A 28 23.59 -10.76 -2.60
CA HIS A 28 23.42 -9.47 -3.26
C HIS A 28 22.44 -9.58 -4.44
N THR A 29 22.58 -10.61 -5.28
CA THR A 29 21.66 -10.86 -6.41
C THR A 29 20.23 -11.13 -5.95
N LEU A 30 20.07 -11.91 -4.87
CA LEU A 30 18.76 -12.17 -4.28
C LEU A 30 18.14 -10.89 -3.70
N GLY A 31 18.95 -10.09 -2.99
CA GLY A 31 18.54 -8.79 -2.45
C GLY A 31 18.07 -7.81 -3.52
N VAL A 32 18.81 -7.66 -4.62
CA VAL A 32 18.44 -6.78 -5.74
C VAL A 32 17.13 -7.24 -6.41
N ARG A 33 16.93 -8.56 -6.58
CA ARG A 33 15.66 -9.11 -7.08
C ARG A 33 14.49 -8.81 -6.15
N PHE A 34 14.69 -8.93 -4.83
CA PHE A 34 13.68 -8.58 -3.84
C PHE A 34 13.35 -7.09 -3.87
N GLU A 35 14.35 -6.21 -3.93
CA GLU A 35 14.16 -4.77 -4.05
C GLU A 35 13.31 -4.41 -5.29
N GLY A 36 13.69 -4.92 -6.46
CA GLY A 36 12.97 -4.66 -7.72
C GLY A 36 11.52 -5.16 -7.69
N TYR A 37 11.28 -6.33 -7.09
CA TYR A 37 9.92 -6.86 -6.92
C TYR A 37 9.07 -5.94 -6.04
N TYR A 38 9.57 -5.54 -4.87
CA TYR A 38 8.82 -4.68 -3.96
C TYR A 38 8.67 -3.25 -4.48
N ALA A 39 9.67 -2.71 -5.19
CA ALA A 39 9.56 -1.42 -5.88
C ALA A 39 8.42 -1.43 -6.91
N THR A 40 8.29 -2.52 -7.67
CA THR A 40 7.18 -2.71 -8.62
C THR A 40 5.83 -2.75 -7.90
N LYS A 41 5.73 -3.45 -6.76
CA LYS A 41 4.52 -3.48 -5.94
C LYS A 41 4.17 -2.10 -5.37
N VAL A 42 5.15 -1.34 -4.91
CA VAL A 42 4.95 0.04 -4.46
C VAL A 42 4.43 0.93 -5.59
N ALA A 43 4.96 0.80 -6.81
CA ALA A 43 4.48 1.54 -7.97
C ALA A 43 3.02 1.18 -8.31
N GLN A 44 2.66 -0.10 -8.26
CA GLN A 44 1.28 -0.57 -8.44
C GLN A 44 0.34 0.03 -7.37
N LEU A 45 0.75 -0.01 -6.10
CA LEU A 45 -0.04 0.58 -4.99
C LEU A 45 -0.21 2.09 -5.14
N LYS A 46 0.83 2.82 -5.58
CA LYS A 46 0.74 4.26 -5.89
C LYS A 46 -0.28 4.53 -7.00
N LYS A 47 -0.32 3.69 -8.06
CA LYS A 47 -1.30 3.81 -9.14
C LYS A 47 -2.73 3.52 -8.66
N ILE A 48 -2.92 2.46 -7.86
CA ILE A 48 -4.21 2.10 -7.27
C ILE A 48 -4.72 3.23 -6.37
N HIS A 49 -3.87 3.79 -5.51
CA HIS A 49 -4.22 4.92 -4.66
C HIS A 49 -4.72 6.12 -5.47
N LYS A 50 -4.04 6.48 -6.58
CA LYS A 50 -4.50 7.55 -7.47
C LYS A 50 -5.90 7.25 -8.03
N GLY A 51 -6.15 6.01 -8.45
CA GLY A 51 -7.47 5.58 -8.92
C GLY A 51 -8.57 5.76 -7.87
N TYR A 52 -8.30 5.37 -6.62
CA TYR A 52 -9.27 5.55 -5.54
C TYR A 52 -9.52 7.02 -5.19
N VAL A 53 -8.50 7.87 -5.22
CA VAL A 53 -8.67 9.32 -5.04
C VAL A 53 -9.54 9.91 -6.16
N SER A 54 -9.35 9.50 -7.42
CA SER A 54 -10.21 9.92 -8.53
C SER A 54 -11.67 9.55 -8.28
N GLN A 55 -11.94 8.29 -7.94
CA GLN A 55 -13.29 7.80 -7.66
C GLN A 55 -13.96 8.53 -6.48
N ILE A 56 -13.21 8.84 -5.41
CA ILE A 56 -13.72 9.63 -4.28
C ILE A 56 -14.12 11.03 -4.74
N ASN A 57 -13.30 11.66 -5.59
CA ASN A 57 -13.56 13.00 -6.09
C ASN A 57 -14.77 13.02 -7.04
N GLU A 58 -14.81 12.09 -7.99
CA GLU A 58 -15.94 11.88 -8.90
C GLU A 58 -17.23 11.64 -8.11
N PHE A 59 -17.21 10.77 -7.11
CA PHE A 59 -18.37 10.51 -6.25
C PHE A 59 -18.83 11.77 -5.49
N ASN A 60 -17.90 12.55 -4.94
CA ASN A 60 -18.23 13.80 -4.25
C ASN A 60 -18.82 14.86 -5.19
N GLU A 61 -18.45 14.85 -6.46
CA GLU A 61 -18.97 15.76 -7.48
C GLU A 61 -20.32 15.32 -8.02
N GLU A 62 -20.49 14.02 -8.29
CA GLU A 62 -21.70 13.46 -8.91
C GLU A 62 -22.85 13.30 -7.93
N LEU A 63 -22.58 12.93 -6.67
CA LEU A 63 -23.62 12.72 -5.66
C LEU A 63 -24.57 13.92 -5.48
N PRO A 64 -24.10 15.18 -5.30
CA PRO A 64 -25.01 16.33 -5.20
C PRO A 64 -25.75 16.61 -6.51
N LYS A 65 -25.13 16.36 -7.67
CA LYS A 65 -25.79 16.54 -8.98
C LYS A 65 -26.93 15.55 -9.17
N ALA A 66 -26.71 14.28 -8.80
CA ALA A 66 -27.73 13.24 -8.85
C ALA A 66 -28.89 13.55 -7.89
N ALA A 67 -28.59 13.92 -6.64
CA ALA A 67 -29.62 14.30 -5.67
C ALA A 67 -30.45 15.50 -6.16
N ALA A 68 -29.81 16.53 -6.73
CA ALA A 68 -30.50 17.68 -7.31
C ALA A 68 -31.38 17.29 -8.50
N LYS A 69 -30.92 16.40 -9.38
CA LYS A 69 -31.69 15.89 -10.53
C LYS A 69 -32.94 15.12 -10.08
N ASP A 70 -32.82 14.37 -9.00
CA ASP A 70 -33.91 13.57 -8.44
C ASP A 70 -34.84 14.40 -7.50
N GLY A 71 -34.53 15.68 -7.29
CA GLY A 71 -35.29 16.54 -6.37
C GLY A 71 -35.18 16.10 -4.91
N THR A 72 -34.12 15.35 -4.56
CA THR A 72 -33.91 14.81 -3.22
C THR A 72 -32.72 15.48 -2.53
N ALA A 73 -32.67 15.38 -1.20
CA ALA A 73 -31.49 15.76 -0.44
C ALA A 73 -30.42 14.68 -0.54
N VAL A 74 -29.14 15.07 -0.51
CA VAL A 74 -28.02 14.13 -0.49
C VAL A 74 -28.13 13.20 0.73
N PRO A 75 -28.19 11.87 0.54
CA PRO A 75 -28.29 10.94 1.65
C PRO A 75 -27.04 10.96 2.53
N LYS A 76 -27.22 11.28 3.82
CA LYS A 76 -26.11 11.36 4.78
C LYS A 76 -25.26 10.08 4.84
N PHE A 77 -25.87 8.91 4.70
CA PHE A 77 -25.15 7.64 4.73
C PHE A 77 -24.14 7.49 3.60
N LEU A 78 -24.41 8.05 2.41
CA LEU A 78 -23.51 8.03 1.26
C LEU A 78 -22.31 8.94 1.49
N THR A 79 -22.54 10.12 2.07
CA THR A 79 -21.48 11.04 2.48
C THR A 79 -20.61 10.42 3.57
N ASP A 80 -21.23 9.81 4.60
CA ASP A 80 -20.51 9.14 5.68
C ASP A 80 -19.70 7.92 5.19
N TRP A 81 -20.27 7.15 4.26
CA TRP A 81 -19.59 6.03 3.62
C TRP A 81 -18.37 6.50 2.83
N ASN A 82 -18.51 7.52 1.99
CA ASN A 82 -17.39 8.04 1.19
C ASN A 82 -16.29 8.64 2.07
N ASN A 83 -16.66 9.31 3.17
CA ASN A 83 -15.70 9.80 4.16
C ASN A 83 -14.91 8.67 4.84
N ARG A 84 -15.58 7.56 5.19
CA ARG A 84 -14.90 6.36 5.74
C ARG A 84 -13.99 5.72 4.71
N TYR A 85 -14.46 5.61 3.48
CA TYR A 85 -13.67 5.10 2.36
C TYR A 85 -12.41 5.94 2.12
N GLY A 86 -12.53 7.28 2.11
CA GLY A 86 -11.40 8.20 2.02
C GLY A 86 -10.36 8.02 3.14
N LYS A 87 -10.79 7.77 4.39
CA LYS A 87 -9.87 7.43 5.49
C LYS A 87 -9.11 6.12 5.24
N LEU A 88 -9.76 5.11 4.66
CA LEU A 88 -9.10 3.84 4.32
C LEU A 88 -8.08 4.01 3.19
N VAL A 89 -8.43 4.80 2.17
CA VAL A 89 -7.52 5.16 1.07
C VAL A 89 -6.31 5.94 1.60
N GLY A 90 -6.52 6.85 2.55
CA GLY A 90 -5.42 7.54 3.25
C GLY A 90 -4.48 6.57 3.98
N LYS A 91 -5.03 5.61 4.74
CA LYS A 91 -4.23 4.57 5.40
C LYS A 91 -3.44 3.71 4.40
N LEU A 92 -4.04 3.38 3.25
CA LEU A 92 -3.36 2.66 2.18
C LEU A 92 -2.16 3.46 1.66
N ASN A 93 -2.32 4.77 1.46
CA ASN A 93 -1.23 5.65 1.05
C ASN A 93 -0.09 5.68 2.07
N ASP A 94 -0.41 5.84 3.35
CA ASP A 94 0.59 5.91 4.41
C ASP A 94 1.38 4.60 4.53
N ASN A 95 0.69 3.46 4.43
CA ASN A 95 1.34 2.15 4.39
C ASN A 95 2.22 1.99 3.14
N THR A 96 1.76 2.49 2.00
CA THR A 96 2.54 2.49 0.75
C THR A 96 3.81 3.34 0.88
N LYS A 97 3.73 4.51 1.53
CA LYS A 97 4.92 5.35 1.82
C LYS A 97 5.91 4.66 2.76
N LYS A 98 5.41 3.98 3.80
CA LYS A 98 6.26 3.18 4.70
C LYS A 98 6.98 2.06 3.95
N LEU A 99 6.27 1.37 3.07
CA LEU A 99 6.85 0.33 2.23
C LEU A 99 7.89 0.91 1.25
N ASP A 100 7.59 2.02 0.58
CA ASP A 100 8.53 2.73 -0.31
C ASP A 100 9.83 3.10 0.43
N LYS A 101 9.71 3.59 1.68
CA LYS A 101 10.87 3.91 2.52
C LYS A 101 11.67 2.66 2.88
N ALA A 102 11.01 1.56 3.24
CA ALA A 102 11.68 0.31 3.55
C ALA A 102 12.44 -0.25 2.34
N VAL A 103 11.83 -0.23 1.15
CA VAL A 103 12.47 -0.65 -0.11
C VAL A 103 13.69 0.22 -0.43
N LYS A 104 13.58 1.54 -0.32
CA LYS A 104 14.71 2.46 -0.52
C LYS A 104 15.85 2.23 0.47
N ASN A 105 15.53 1.92 1.73
CA ASN A 105 16.55 1.59 2.72
C ASN A 105 17.24 0.26 2.38
N LEU A 106 16.49 -0.75 1.93
CA LEU A 106 17.06 -2.02 1.47
C LEU A 106 18.03 -1.80 0.30
N GLY A 107 17.66 -0.99 -0.70
CA GLY A 107 18.55 -0.66 -1.82
C GLY A 107 19.84 0.03 -1.39
N LYS A 108 19.80 0.90 -0.36
CA LYS A 108 21.01 1.51 0.21
C LYS A 108 21.95 0.48 0.85
N PHE A 109 21.41 -0.52 1.55
CA PHE A 109 22.21 -1.60 2.15
C PHE A 109 22.80 -2.56 1.12
N LEU A 110 22.12 -2.72 -0.02
CA LEU A 110 22.59 -3.60 -1.09
C LEU A 110 23.60 -2.92 -2.01
N GLY A 111 23.52 -1.59 -2.18
CA GLY A 111 24.41 -0.80 -3.04
C GLY A 111 25.71 -0.30 -2.40
N SER A 112 26.01 -0.71 -1.16
CA SER A 112 27.25 -0.44 -0.41
C SER A 112 28.02 -1.73 -0.18
#